data_AF-A0A0L0LLX9-F1
#
_entry.id   AF-A0A0L0LLX9-F1
#
_cell.length_a   1.000
_cell.length_b   1.000
_cell.length_c   1.000
_cell.angle_alpha   90.00
_cell.angle_beta   90.00
_cell.angle_gamma   90.00
#
_symmetry.space_group_name_H-M   'P 1'
#
loop_
_entity.id
_entity.type
_entity.pdbx_description
1 polymer ?
#
loop_
_entity_poly.entity_id
_entity_poly.type
_entity_poly.pdbx_seq_one_letter_code
_entity_poly.pdbx_strand_id
1 'polypeptide(L)'
;MPNAMTLQVLSSLVLFALGVAFLNPFHLWMTTMTHMVILGFLVAAFGVFAALLLREQAGDERETTHRMLAGRGAFLVGATILLVGIVWQAYTGSVDTWLVLALCGMVLAKTAIRFYGDRRM
;
A
#
# COMPACT_ATOMS: atom_id res chain seq x y z
N MET A 1 1.64 -7.00 22.94
CA MET A 1 0.78 -6.43 21.88
C MET A 1 1.69 -6.03 20.73
N PRO A 2 1.37 -6.35 19.46
CA PRO A 2 2.23 -5.92 18.35
C PRO A 2 2.26 -4.39 18.29
N ASN A 3 3.45 -3.82 18.15
CA ASN A 3 3.62 -2.37 18.03
C ASN A 3 2.96 -1.89 16.72
N ALA A 4 2.37 -0.69 16.72
CA ALA A 4 1.74 -0.15 15.50
C ALA A 4 2.70 -0.10 14.30
N MET A 5 3.98 0.12 14.59
CA MET A 5 5.09 0.04 13.62
C MET A 5 5.25 -1.37 13.01
N THR A 6 5.30 -2.43 13.82
CA THR A 6 5.48 -3.79 13.30
C THR A 6 4.28 -4.24 12.49
N LEU A 7 3.08 -3.81 12.88
CA LEU A 7 1.85 -4.04 12.13
C LEU A 7 1.87 -3.34 10.75
N GLN A 8 2.37 -2.12 10.67
CA GLN A 8 2.50 -1.41 9.39
C GLN A 8 3.52 -2.07 8.47
N VAL A 9 4.71 -2.42 8.98
CA VAL A 9 5.72 -3.15 8.22
C VAL A 9 5.14 -4.47 7.68
N LEU A 10 4.43 -5.22 8.53
CA LEU A 10 3.77 -6.46 8.11
C LEU A 10 2.74 -6.20 7.01
N SER A 11 1.85 -5.21 7.17
CA SER A 11 0.83 -4.88 6.17
C SER A 11 1.44 -4.40 4.83
N SER A 12 2.57 -3.69 4.87
CA SER A 12 3.30 -3.25 3.68
C SER A 12 3.89 -4.43 2.91
N LEU A 13 4.39 -5.44 3.65
CA LEU A 13 5.00 -6.64 3.08
C LEU A 13 3.93 -7.56 2.49
N VAL A 14 2.78 -7.66 3.14
CA VAL A 14 1.60 -8.36 2.61
C VAL A 14 1.10 -7.69 1.33
N LEU A 15 0.98 -6.35 1.30
CA LEU A 15 0.61 -5.61 0.09
C LEU A 15 1.59 -5.86 -1.05
N PHE A 16 2.89 -5.82 -0.76
CA PHE A 16 3.92 -6.11 -1.75
C PHE A 16 3.81 -7.54 -2.29
N ALA A 17 3.68 -8.52 -1.41
CA ALA A 17 3.53 -9.92 -1.78
C ALA A 17 2.28 -10.16 -2.64
N LEU A 18 1.15 -9.54 -2.27
CA LEU A 18 -0.08 -9.59 -3.07
C LEU A 18 0.07 -8.90 -4.42
N GLY A 19 0.77 -7.78 -4.50
CA GLY A 19 1.07 -7.10 -5.77
C GLY A 19 1.91 -7.97 -6.70
N VAL A 20 2.96 -8.61 -6.18
CA VAL A 20 3.79 -9.56 -6.95
C VAL A 20 2.97 -10.77 -7.38
N ALA A 21 2.14 -11.32 -6.49
CA ALA A 21 1.25 -12.43 -6.81
C ALA A 21 0.24 -12.05 -7.90
N PHE A 22 -0.27 -10.82 -7.88
CA PHE A 22 -1.19 -10.28 -8.88
C PHE A 22 -0.55 -10.13 -10.26
N LEU A 23 0.73 -9.75 -10.31
CA LEU A 23 1.49 -9.69 -11.58
C LEU A 23 1.76 -11.07 -12.18
N ASN A 24 1.61 -12.14 -11.39
CA ASN A 24 1.79 -13.52 -11.81
C ASN A 24 3.05 -13.72 -12.68
N PRO A 25 4.25 -13.31 -12.22
CA PRO A 25 5.47 -13.32 -13.03
C PRO A 25 5.91 -14.73 -13.47
N PHE A 26 5.45 -15.75 -12.76
CA PHE A 26 5.74 -17.16 -13.05
C PHE A 26 4.60 -17.88 -13.78
N HIS A 27 3.56 -17.15 -14.20
CA HIS A 27 2.35 -17.69 -14.85
C HIS A 27 1.73 -18.90 -14.13
N LEU A 28 1.91 -19.01 -12.80
CA LEU A 28 1.52 -20.18 -12.00
C LEU A 28 0.01 -20.38 -11.99
N TRP A 29 -0.76 -19.30 -12.11
CA TRP A 29 -2.21 -19.34 -12.03
C TRP A 29 -2.84 -18.80 -13.33
N MET A 30 -3.49 -19.69 -14.08
CA MET A 30 -4.11 -19.43 -15.39
C MET A 30 -5.64 -19.53 -15.29
N THR A 31 -6.23 -18.88 -14.27
CA THR A 31 -7.69 -18.81 -14.07
C THR A 31 -8.12 -17.39 -13.71
N THR A 32 -9.15 -16.91 -14.40
CA THR A 32 -9.75 -15.57 -14.26
C THR A 32 -10.35 -15.34 -12.88
N MET A 33 -10.90 -16.38 -12.24
CA MET A 33 -11.43 -16.29 -10.88
C MET A 33 -10.34 -15.97 -9.85
N THR A 34 -9.15 -16.55 -10.00
CA THR A 34 -8.03 -16.36 -9.06
C THR A 34 -7.50 -14.94 -9.09
N HIS A 35 -7.44 -14.31 -10.28
CA HIS A 35 -7.04 -12.91 -10.42
C HIS A 35 -8.01 -11.94 -9.73
N MET A 36 -9.33 -12.19 -9.84
CA MET A 36 -10.35 -11.37 -9.18
C MET A 36 -10.29 -11.51 -7.65
N VAL A 37 -10.04 -12.70 -7.13
CA VAL A 37 -9.87 -12.93 -5.69
C VAL A 37 -8.63 -12.19 -5.16
N ILE A 38 -7.50 -12.27 -5.86
CA ILE A 38 -6.27 -11.57 -5.47
C ILE A 38 -6.47 -10.05 -5.52
N LEU A 39 -7.18 -9.53 -6.53
CA LEU A 39 -7.54 -8.12 -6.59
C LEU A 39 -8.35 -7.69 -5.36
N GLY A 40 -9.34 -8.48 -4.95
CA GLY A 40 -10.12 -8.24 -3.74
C GLY A 40 -9.26 -8.20 -2.49
N PHE A 41 -8.33 -9.15 -2.33
CA PHE A 41 -7.37 -9.13 -1.23
C PHE A 41 -6.42 -7.94 -1.28
N LEU A 42 -5.98 -7.52 -2.46
CA LEU A 42 -5.11 -6.36 -2.64
C LEU A 42 -5.80 -5.06 -2.21
N VAL A 43 -7.07 -4.88 -2.61
CA VAL A 43 -7.91 -3.75 -2.17
C VAL A 43 -8.12 -3.78 -0.66
N ALA A 44 -8.44 -4.95 -0.09
CA ALA A 44 -8.64 -5.09 1.36
C ALA A 44 -7.35 -4.79 2.14
N ALA A 45 -6.21 -5.32 1.70
CA ALA A 45 -4.90 -5.08 2.31
C ALA A 45 -4.51 -3.60 2.23
N PHE A 46 -4.82 -2.92 1.11
CA PHE A 46 -4.62 -1.48 0.98
C PHE A 46 -5.49 -0.70 1.96
N GLY A 47 -6.76 -1.06 2.11
CA GLY A 47 -7.65 -0.45 3.09
C GLY A 47 -7.13 -0.58 4.53
N VAL A 48 -6.60 -1.75 4.90
CA VAL A 48 -5.96 -1.95 6.20
C VAL A 48 -4.73 -1.07 6.35
N PHE A 49 -3.84 -1.02 5.36
CA PHE A 49 -2.65 -0.17 5.40
C PHE A 49 -3.02 1.32 5.53
N ALA A 50 -4.01 1.77 4.77
CA ALA A 50 -4.52 3.14 4.81
C ALA A 50 -5.10 3.49 6.19
N ALA A 51 -5.88 2.59 6.79
CA ALA A 51 -6.42 2.78 8.14
C ALA A 51 -5.31 2.87 9.19
N LEU A 52 -4.27 2.03 9.10
CA LEU A 52 -3.12 2.09 10.01
C LEU A 52 -2.30 3.37 9.83
N LEU A 53 -2.20 3.89 8.60
CA LEU A 53 -1.52 5.15 8.32
C LEU A 53 -2.28 6.36 8.91
N LEU A 54 -3.61 6.32 8.90
CA LEU A 54 -4.45 7.37 9.49
C LEU A 54 -4.43 7.39 11.02
N ARG A 55 -4.27 6.23 11.66
CA ARG A 55 -4.25 6.11 13.13
C ARG A 55 -2.97 6.59 13.80
N GLU A 56 -1.95 6.92 13.02
CA GLU A 56 -0.67 7.37 13.57
C GLU A 56 -0.79 8.80 14.12
N GLN A 57 -0.31 9.05 15.34
CA GLN A 57 -0.34 10.38 15.98
C GLN A 57 1.01 11.10 15.85
N ALA A 58 1.00 12.41 15.61
CA ALA A 58 2.18 13.26 15.71
C ALA A 58 2.43 13.62 17.19
N GLY A 59 3.69 13.81 17.55
CA GLY A 59 4.06 14.49 18.78
C GLY A 59 3.55 15.93 18.82
N ASP A 60 3.52 16.53 20.01
CA ASP A 60 2.79 17.76 20.35
C ASP A 60 3.46 19.08 19.84
N GLU A 61 3.88 19.08 18.58
CA GLU A 61 4.38 20.27 17.89
C GLU A 61 3.46 20.56 16.69
N ARG A 62 2.66 21.63 16.76
CA ARG A 62 1.62 21.97 15.76
C ARG A 62 2.14 21.94 14.31
N GLU A 63 3.34 22.45 14.07
CA GLU A 63 3.98 22.47 12.75
C GLU A 63 4.29 21.05 12.23
N THR A 64 4.71 20.15 13.11
CA THR A 64 4.98 18.75 12.75
C THR A 64 3.69 18.02 12.38
N THR A 65 2.58 18.36 13.04
CA THR A 65 1.25 17.78 12.76
C THR A 65 0.75 18.17 11.37
N HIS A 66 0.85 19.44 10.98
CA HIS A 66 0.42 19.89 9.65
C HIS A 66 1.26 19.28 8.52
N ARG A 67 2.59 19.25 8.66
CA ARG A 67 3.49 18.63 7.68
C ARG A 67 3.22 17.14 7.51
N MET A 68 2.96 16.45 8.63
CA MET A 68 2.63 15.03 8.63
C MET A 68 1.27 14.75 7.96
N LEU A 69 0.26 15.58 8.23
CA LEU A 69 -1.06 15.44 7.61
C LEU A 69 -0.99 15.63 6.09
N ALA A 70 -0.28 16.65 5.62
CA ALA A 70 -0.08 16.90 4.19
C ALA A 70 0.63 15.73 3.50
N GLY A 71 1.70 15.20 4.11
CA GLY A 71 2.44 14.05 3.57
C GLY A 71 1.66 12.72 3.61
N ARG A 72 0.67 12.58 4.50
CA ARG A 72 -0.25 11.42 4.51
C ARG A 72 -1.36 11.58 3.49
N GLY A 73 -1.95 12.76 3.41
CA GLY A 73 -3.00 13.08 2.44
C GLY A 73 -2.52 12.83 1.02
N ALA A 74 -1.36 13.37 0.64
CA ALA A 74 -0.78 13.16 -0.68
C ALA A 74 -0.53 11.67 -0.99
N PHE A 75 -0.01 10.91 -0.01
CA PHE A 75 0.22 9.48 -0.16
C PHE A 75 -1.09 8.71 -0.36
N LEU A 76 -2.09 8.95 0.49
CA LEU A 76 -3.38 8.25 0.45
C LEU A 76 -4.13 8.56 -0.85
N VAL A 77 -4.17 9.82 -1.27
CA VAL A 77 -4.81 10.21 -2.53
C VAL A 77 -4.11 9.54 -3.71
N GLY A 78 -2.78 9.64 -3.81
CA GLY A 78 -2.02 9.02 -4.90
C GLY A 78 -2.18 7.51 -4.97
N ALA A 79 -2.08 6.84 -3.82
CA ALA A 79 -2.23 5.38 -3.76
C ALA A 79 -3.68 4.93 -4.04
N THR A 80 -4.68 5.71 -3.63
CA THR A 80 -6.09 5.43 -3.95
C THR A 80 -6.35 5.58 -5.45
N ILE A 81 -5.80 6.61 -6.10
CA ILE A 81 -5.92 6.79 -7.55
C ILE A 81 -5.30 5.60 -8.30
N LEU A 82 -4.10 5.16 -7.89
CA LEU A 82 -3.47 3.97 -8.47
C LEU A 82 -4.32 2.72 -8.26
N LEU A 83 -4.89 2.53 -7.06
CA LEU A 83 -5.76 1.39 -6.77
C LEU A 83 -7.01 1.40 -7.65
N VAL A 84 -7.68 2.54 -7.81
CA VAL A 84 -8.84 2.66 -8.68
C VAL A 84 -8.46 2.36 -10.14
N GLY A 85 -7.30 2.82 -10.59
CA GLY A 85 -6.76 2.48 -11.92
C GLY A 85 -6.54 0.99 -12.11
N ILE A 86 -5.95 0.30 -11.12
CA ILE A 86 -5.74 -1.16 -11.13
C ILE A 86 -7.09 -1.89 -11.18
N VAL A 87 -8.06 -1.47 -10.36
CA VAL A 87 -9.40 -2.08 -10.32
C VAL A 87 -10.10 -1.89 -11.66
N TRP A 88 -10.08 -0.68 -12.22
CA TRP A 88 -10.67 -0.40 -13.53
C TRP A 88 -10.03 -1.26 -14.63
N GLN A 89 -8.69 -1.26 -14.71
CA GLN A 89 -7.97 -2.05 -15.70
C GLN A 89 -8.24 -3.54 -15.55
N ALA A 90 -8.36 -4.06 -14.32
CA ALA A 90 -8.66 -5.47 -14.06
C ALA A 90 -10.03 -5.91 -14.59
N TYR A 91 -11.01 -4.99 -14.68
CA TYR A 91 -12.30 -5.26 -15.30
C TYR A 91 -12.30 -5.07 -16.82
N THR A 92 -11.52 -4.13 -17.34
CA THR A 92 -11.47 -3.82 -18.78
C THR A 92 -10.47 -4.66 -19.58
N GLY A 93 -9.55 -5.38 -18.92
CA GLY A 93 -8.56 -6.21 -19.62
C GLY A 93 -7.30 -6.50 -18.80
N SER A 94 -6.15 -6.50 -19.47
CA SER A 94 -4.84 -6.71 -18.85
C SER A 94 -4.45 -5.51 -17.99
N VAL A 95 -4.04 -5.76 -16.75
CA VAL A 95 -3.52 -4.71 -15.88
C VAL A 95 -2.08 -4.37 -16.25
N ASP A 96 -1.78 -3.08 -16.35
CA ASP A 96 -0.43 -2.58 -16.55
C ASP A 96 0.45 -2.88 -15.34
N THR A 97 1.55 -3.58 -15.58
CA THR A 97 2.55 -3.92 -14.57
C THR A 97 3.05 -2.68 -13.82
N TRP A 98 3.15 -1.55 -14.52
CA TRP A 98 3.63 -0.29 -13.96
C TRP A 98 2.75 0.28 -12.86
N LEU A 99 1.42 0.10 -12.93
CA LEU A 99 0.52 0.58 -11.87
C LEU A 99 0.76 -0.16 -10.56
N VAL A 100 0.92 -1.48 -10.63
CA VAL A 100 1.18 -2.33 -9.47
C VAL A 100 2.56 -2.04 -8.89
N LEU A 101 3.58 -1.90 -9.75
CA LEU A 101 4.93 -1.53 -9.32
C LEU A 101 4.97 -0.14 -8.67
N ALA A 102 4.23 0.83 -9.19
CA ALA A 102 4.13 2.16 -8.60
C ALA A 102 3.49 2.10 -7.20
N LEU A 103 2.38 1.39 -7.04
CA LEU A 103 1.71 1.22 -5.75
C LEU A 103 2.63 0.53 -4.73
N CYS A 104 3.25 -0.58 -5.12
CA CYS A 104 4.22 -1.31 -4.30
C CYS A 104 5.42 -0.44 -3.92
N GLY A 105 6.01 0.27 -4.87
CA GLY A 105 7.15 1.15 -4.65
C GLY A 105 6.83 2.28 -3.69
N MET A 106 5.67 2.93 -3.83
CA MET A 106 5.22 3.98 -2.91
C MET A 106 5.05 3.44 -1.48
N VAL A 107 4.38 2.29 -1.32
CA VAL A 107 4.15 1.66 -0.01
C VAL A 107 5.47 1.28 0.67
N LEU A 108 6.40 0.66 -0.07
CA LEU A 108 7.72 0.30 0.45
C LEU A 108 8.54 1.53 0.82
N ALA A 109 8.58 2.56 -0.04
CA ALA A 109 9.31 3.78 0.23
C ALA A 109 8.79 4.50 1.48
N LYS A 110 7.46 4.63 1.63
CA LYS A 110 6.83 5.23 2.81
C LYS A 110 7.21 4.47 4.09
N THR A 111 7.15 3.14 4.04
CA THR A 111 7.46 2.27 5.18
C THR A 111 8.95 2.32 5.54
N ALA A 112 9.84 2.31 4.55
CA ALA A 112 11.29 2.36 4.75
C ALA A 112 11.73 3.70 5.37
N ILE A 113 11.21 4.82 4.87
CA ILE A 113 11.52 6.16 5.41
C ILE A 113 11.05 6.27 6.85
N ARG A 114 9.84 5.78 7.16
CA ARG A 114 9.32 5.74 8.54
C ARG A 114 10.22 4.90 9.45
N PHE A 115 10.56 3.68 9.00
CA PHE A 115 11.40 2.77 9.75
C PHE A 115 12.78 3.35 10.05
N TYR A 116 13.33 4.10 9.10
CA TYR A 116 14.58 4.82 9.29
C TYR A 116 14.45 5.97 10.29
N GLY A 117 13.36 6.74 10.23
CA GLY A 117 13.09 7.84 11.15
C GLY A 117 13.05 7.38 12.61
N ASP A 118 12.35 6.28 12.89
CA ASP A 118 12.21 5.71 14.24
C ASP A 118 13.52 5.13 14.81
N ARG A 119 14.49 4.77 13.95
CA ARG A 119 15.79 4.23 14.38
C ARG A 119 16.86 5.29 14.58
N ARG A 120 16.70 6.47 13.99
CA ARG A 120 17.74 7.52 13.94
C ARG A 120 17.37 8.79 14.69
N MET A 121 16.15 8.88 15.23
CA MET A 121 15.67 9.90 16.15
C MET A 121 15.39 9.25 17.51
#